data_AF-A0A957MXT4-F1
#
_entry.id   AF-A0A957MXT4-F1
#
_cell.length_a   1.000
_cell.length_b   1.000
_cell.length_c   1.000
_cell.angle_alpha   90.00
_cell.angle_beta   90.00
_cell.angle_gamma   90.00
#
_symmetry.space_group_name_H-M   'P 1'
#
loop_
_entity.id
_entity.type
_entity.pdbx_description
1 polymer ?
#
loop_
_entity_poly.entity_id
_entity_poly.type
_entity_poly.pdbx_seq_one_letter_code
_entity_poly.pdbx_strand_id
1 'polypeptide(L)'
;MFYSPITNSIMILALDLDDTLLRTDKSVSPANRAALRRWQEYGHEVVVATGRPPRNVPDVLPAEIASAPRIVYNGAQAIVDGEVIYDNPIPAADVRFMLE
;
A
#
# COMPACT_ATOMS: atom_id res chain seq x y z
N MET A 1 9.45 -27.52 -2.16
CA MET A 1 9.53 -26.70 -0.94
C MET A 1 8.10 -26.56 -0.43
N PHE A 2 7.73 -27.37 0.56
CA PHE A 2 6.34 -27.45 1.03
C PHE A 2 6.09 -26.32 2.03
N TYR A 3 5.19 -25.40 1.69
CA TYR A 3 4.65 -24.44 2.65
C TYR A 3 3.75 -25.23 3.61
N SER A 4 4.13 -25.31 4.88
CA SER A 4 3.26 -25.89 5.91
C SER A 4 2.01 -25.01 5.98
N PRO A 5 0.79 -25.56 5.82
CA PRO A 5 -0.39 -24.73 5.82
C PRO A 5 -0.64 -24.30 7.27
N ILE A 6 -0.45 -23.01 7.55
CA ILE A 6 -1.09 -22.40 8.72
C ILE A 6 -2.57 -22.32 8.34
N THR A 7 -3.31 -23.39 8.60
CA THR A 7 -4.62 -23.66 7.98
C THR A 7 -5.75 -22.72 8.44
N ASN A 8 -5.46 -21.57 9.05
CA ASN A 8 -6.48 -20.57 9.42
C ASN A 8 -5.95 -19.14 9.70
N SER A 9 -4.71 -18.78 9.33
CA SER A 9 -4.20 -17.42 9.56
C SER A 9 -4.36 -16.55 8.31
N ILE A 10 -5.07 -15.43 8.45
CA ILE A 10 -5.00 -14.34 7.47
C ILE A 10 -3.60 -13.75 7.56
N MET A 11 -2.91 -13.67 6.42
CA MET A 11 -1.63 -12.98 6.30
C MET A 11 -1.86 -11.60 5.68
N ILE A 12 -1.05 -10.64 6.08
CA ILE A 12 -1.08 -9.27 5.54
C ILE A 12 0.24 -9.03 4.80
N LEU A 13 0.13 -8.59 3.55
CA LEU A 13 1.25 -8.11 2.74
C LEU A 13 1.24 -6.57 2.75
N ALA A 14 2.23 -5.95 3.40
CA ALA A 14 2.52 -4.54 3.22
C ALA A 14 3.35 -4.38 1.92
N LEU A 15 2.79 -3.66 0.94
CA LEU A 15 3.34 -3.59 -0.41
C LEU A 15 3.65 -2.16 -0.83
N ASP A 16 4.93 -1.90 -1.10
CA ASP A 16 5.38 -0.64 -1.70
C ASP A 16 5.10 -0.58 -3.22
N LEU A 17 5.04 0.65 -3.74
CA LEU A 17 4.65 0.96 -5.11
C LEU A 17 5.85 1.25 -6.03
N ASP A 18 6.44 2.43 -5.92
CA ASP A 18 7.48 2.89 -6.84
C ASP A 18 8.77 2.07 -6.65
N ASP A 19 9.36 1.61 -7.75
CA ASP A 19 10.56 0.75 -7.76
C ASP A 19 10.38 -0.60 -7.02
N THR A 20 9.15 -0.96 -6.65
CA THR A 20 8.77 -2.23 -6.01
C THR A 20 7.70 -2.98 -6.84
N LEU A 21 6.44 -2.55 -6.76
CA LEU A 21 5.34 -3.15 -7.53
C LEU A 21 5.26 -2.58 -8.95
N LEU A 22 5.45 -1.26 -9.05
CA LEU A 22 5.36 -0.48 -10.27
C LEU A 22 6.69 -0.53 -11.01
N ARG A 23 6.62 -0.74 -12.32
CA ARG A 23 7.74 -0.50 -13.21
C ARG A 23 7.98 1.01 -13.39
N THR A 24 9.06 1.34 -14.07
CA THR A 24 9.41 2.73 -14.42
C THR A 24 8.28 3.44 -15.17
N ASP A 25 7.55 2.74 -16.04
CA ASP A 25 6.39 3.25 -16.78
C ASP A 25 5.07 3.25 -15.95
N LYS A 26 5.16 2.97 -14.65
CA LYS A 26 4.04 2.82 -13.70
C LYS A 26 3.09 1.66 -14.02
N SER A 27 3.45 0.76 -14.92
CA SER A 27 2.71 -0.49 -15.14
C SER A 27 3.03 -1.54 -14.07
N VAL A 28 2.13 -2.51 -13.90
CA VAL A 28 2.34 -3.71 -13.07
C VAL A 28 2.51 -4.93 -13.98
N SER A 29 3.47 -5.80 -13.67
CA SER A 29 3.74 -6.99 -14.48
C SER A 29 2.58 -7.99 -14.48
N PRO A 30 2.37 -8.74 -15.59
CA PRO A 30 1.38 -9.82 -15.60
C PRO A 30 1.62 -10.84 -14.49
N ALA A 31 2.89 -11.14 -14.19
CA ALA A 31 3.28 -12.04 -13.11
C ALA A 31 2.90 -11.50 -11.73
N ASN A 32 3.16 -10.22 -11.44
CA ASN A 32 2.80 -9.59 -10.16
C ASN A 32 1.28 -9.50 -10.00
N ARG A 33 0.55 -9.16 -11.08
CA ARG A 33 -0.92 -9.20 -11.07
C ARG A 33 -1.46 -10.60 -10.75
N ALA A 34 -0.87 -11.64 -11.36
CA ALA A 34 -1.25 -13.02 -11.07
C ALA A 34 -0.94 -13.42 -9.62
N ALA A 35 0.21 -12.99 -9.08
CA ALA A 35 0.57 -13.21 -7.69
C ALA A 35 -0.39 -12.51 -6.71
N LEU A 36 -0.78 -11.26 -6.98
CA LEU A 36 -1.77 -10.51 -6.18
C LEU A 36 -3.15 -11.19 -6.17
N ARG A 37 -3.60 -11.69 -7.33
CA ARG A 37 -4.87 -12.45 -7.41
C ARG A 37 -4.78 -13.72 -6.58
N ARG A 38 -3.73 -14.51 -6.76
CA ARG A 38 -3.51 -15.76 -6.02
C ARG A 38 -3.43 -15.51 -4.50
N TRP A 39 -2.75 -14.45 -4.07
CA TRP A 39 -2.67 -14.05 -2.66
C TRP A 39 -4.06 -13.80 -2.05
N GLN A 40 -4.91 -13.05 -2.76
CA GLN A 40 -6.28 -12.77 -2.33
C GLN A 40 -7.19 -14.01 -2.40
N GLU A 41 -7.02 -14.88 -3.40
CA GLU A 41 -7.73 -16.17 -3.49
C GLU A 41 -7.45 -17.08 -2.28
N TYR A 42 -6.29 -16.94 -1.64
CA TYR A 42 -5.97 -17.63 -0.38
C TYR A 42 -6.53 -16.94 0.88
N GLY A 43 -7.33 -15.88 0.74
CA GLY A 43 -7.93 -15.15 1.85
C GLY A 43 -6.93 -14.27 2.61
N HIS A 44 -5.84 -13.87 1.95
CA HIS A 44 -4.85 -12.96 2.51
C HIS A 44 -5.10 -11.53 2.04
N GLU A 45 -4.65 -10.56 2.83
CA GLU A 45 -4.89 -9.14 2.59
C GLU A 45 -3.64 -8.42 2.09
N VAL A 46 -3.84 -7.34 1.35
CA VAL A 46 -2.78 -6.42 0.93
C VAL A 46 -3.05 -5.06 1.53
N VAL A 47 -2.01 -4.44 2.09
CA VAL A 47 -1.99 -3.03 2.49
C VAL A 47 -0.96 -2.33 1.61
N VAL A 48 -1.37 -1.27 0.92
CA VAL A 48 -0.43 -0.43 0.16
C VAL A 48 0.36 0.41 1.14
N ALA A 49 1.69 0.42 1.06
CA ALA A 49 2.55 1.21 1.93
C ALA A 49 3.53 2.02 1.09
N THR A 50 3.31 3.34 0.97
CA THR A 50 4.01 4.17 -0.03
C THR A 50 4.35 5.57 0.49
N GLY A 51 5.38 6.16 -0.09
CA GLY A 51 5.71 7.58 0.08
C GLY A 51 4.73 8.53 -0.61
N ARG A 52 3.91 8.03 -1.55
CA ARG A 52 2.97 8.87 -2.31
C ARG A 52 1.93 9.53 -1.40
N PRO A 53 1.44 10.74 -1.77
CA PRO A 53 0.26 11.31 -1.16
C PRO A 53 -1.00 10.52 -1.57
N PRO A 54 -2.05 10.44 -0.73
CA PRO A 54 -3.27 9.66 -0.99
C PRO A 54 -3.91 9.96 -2.35
N ARG A 55 -3.90 11.23 -2.77
CA ARG A 55 -4.46 11.69 -4.05
C ARG A 55 -3.78 11.10 -5.30
N ASN A 56 -2.52 10.65 -5.19
CA ASN A 56 -1.74 10.12 -6.33
C ASN A 56 -1.70 8.58 -6.35
N VAL A 57 -2.28 7.92 -5.36
CA VAL A 57 -2.27 6.46 -5.25
C VAL A 57 -3.27 5.80 -6.21
N PRO A 58 -4.55 6.24 -6.31
CA PRO A 58 -5.54 5.59 -7.18
C PRO A 58 -5.11 5.46 -8.64
N ASP A 59 -4.40 6.45 -9.18
CA ASP A 59 -3.99 6.51 -10.58
C ASP A 59 -3.02 5.40 -11.01
N VAL A 60 -2.36 4.76 -10.04
CA VAL A 60 -1.32 3.74 -10.30
C VAL A 60 -1.67 2.36 -9.76
N LEU A 61 -2.75 2.22 -8.99
CA LEU A 61 -3.12 0.93 -8.43
C LEU A 61 -3.73 0.02 -9.50
N PRO A 62 -3.29 -1.25 -9.56
CA PRO A 62 -3.98 -2.23 -10.38
C PRO A 62 -5.33 -2.59 -9.73
N ALA A 63 -6.31 -3.00 -10.55
CA ALA A 63 -7.68 -3.31 -10.11
C ALA A 63 -7.73 -4.32 -8.94
N GLU A 64 -6.78 -5.25 -8.90
CA GLU A 64 -6.63 -6.25 -7.85
C GLU A 64 -6.51 -5.67 -6.43
N ILE A 65 -5.96 -4.47 -6.28
CA ILE A 65 -5.76 -3.83 -4.96
C ILE A 65 -6.29 -2.40 -4.92
N ALA A 66 -7.22 -2.05 -5.82
CA ALA A 66 -7.74 -0.69 -5.93
C ALA A 66 -8.45 -0.21 -4.65
N SER A 67 -9.01 -1.14 -3.86
CA SER A 67 -9.68 -0.87 -2.58
C SER A 67 -8.81 -1.23 -1.36
N ALA A 68 -7.54 -1.57 -1.54
CA ALA A 68 -6.67 -1.93 -0.43
C ALA A 68 -6.52 -0.77 0.57
N PRO A 69 -6.47 -1.04 1.89
CA PRO A 69 -6.01 -0.07 2.87
C PRO A 69 -4.66 0.51 2.46
N ARG A 70 -4.41 1.76 2.83
CA ARG A 70 -3.21 2.49 2.40
C ARG A 70 -2.54 3.22 3.54
N ILE A 71 -1.25 2.99 3.68
CA ILE A 71 -0.29 3.75 4.46
C ILE A 71 0.43 4.66 3.46
N VAL A 72 0.32 5.97 3.66
CA VAL A 72 0.76 7.02 2.72
C VAL A 72 1.69 8.02 3.42
N TYR A 73 2.30 8.91 2.65
CA TYR A 73 3.28 9.89 3.17
C TYR A 73 4.40 9.23 4.01
N ASN A 74 4.94 8.09 3.54
CA ASN A 74 5.98 7.32 4.25
C ASN A 74 5.56 6.88 5.66
N GLY A 75 4.26 6.62 5.87
CA GLY A 75 3.74 6.19 7.17
C GLY A 75 3.14 7.30 8.02
N ALA A 76 3.15 8.55 7.57
CA ALA A 76 2.55 9.64 8.34
C ALA A 76 1.01 9.58 8.37
N GLN A 77 0.36 8.83 7.48
CA GLN A 77 -1.10 8.70 7.46
C GLN A 77 -1.52 7.28 7.04
N ALA A 78 -2.60 6.76 7.64
CA ALA A 78 -3.22 5.49 7.26
C ALA A 78 -4.73 5.65 6.99
N ILE A 79 -5.20 5.03 5.91
CA ILE A 79 -6.59 5.12 5.41
C ILE A 79 -7.15 3.71 5.20
N VAL A 80 -8.33 3.45 5.76
CA VAL A 80 -9.11 2.20 5.60
C VAL A 80 -10.52 2.59 5.16
N ASP A 81 -11.04 1.95 4.11
CA ASP A 81 -12.38 2.21 3.57
C ASP A 81 -12.68 3.69 3.26
N GLY A 82 -11.63 4.44 2.88
CA GLY A 82 -11.72 5.86 2.57
C GLY A 82 -11.59 6.78 3.80
N GLU A 83 -11.62 6.23 5.01
CA GLU A 83 -11.52 6.97 6.26
C GLU A 83 -10.07 7.01 6.77
N VAL A 84 -9.64 8.20 7.23
CA VAL A 84 -8.33 8.36 7.87
C VAL A 84 -8.40 7.81 9.28
N ILE A 85 -7.66 6.73 9.56
CA ILE A 85 -7.61 6.08 10.89
C ILE A 85 -6.35 6.45 11.68
N TYR A 86 -5.34 7.02 11.02
CA TYR A 86 -4.11 7.49 11.63
C TYR A 86 -3.59 8.69 10.83
N ASP A 87 -3.13 9.71 11.54
CA ASP A 87 -2.54 10.91 10.96
C ASP A 87 -1.49 11.48 11.92
N ASN A 88 -0.30 11.79 11.39
CA ASN A 88 0.83 12.31 12.15
C ASN A 88 1.53 13.43 11.35
N PRO A 89 0.90 14.61 11.24
CA PRO A 89 1.47 15.73 10.52
C PRO A 89 2.67 16.34 11.25
N ILE A 90 3.55 16.99 10.51
CA ILE A 90 4.61 17.81 11.10
C ILE A 90 3.94 18.98 11.86
N PRO A 91 4.31 19.25 13.12
CA PRO A 91 3.80 20.41 13.87
C PRO A 91 4.01 21.72 13.11
N ALA A 92 3.01 22.60 13.12
CA ALA A 92 3.06 23.85 12.36
C ALA A 92 4.24 24.76 12.74
N ALA A 93 4.71 24.68 14.00
CA ALA A 93 5.89 25.41 14.46
C ALA A 93 7.17 24.92 13.76
N ASP A 94 7.34 23.60 13.63
CA ASP A 94 8.50 23.00 12.96
C ASP A 94 8.46 23.29 11.46
N VAL A 95 7.28 23.24 10.84
CA VAL A 95 7.11 23.64 9.44
C VAL A 95 7.51 25.10 9.23
N ARG A 96 7.11 26.00 10.14
CA ARG A 96 7.50 27.42 10.04
C ARG A 96 9.01 27.61 10.18
N PHE A 97 9.62 26.92 11.14
CA PHE A 97 11.07 26.94 11.33
C PHE A 97 11.85 26.45 10.10
N MET A 98 11.34 25.47 9.35
CA MET A 98 11.99 24.96 8.13
C MET A 98 11.90 25.91 6.92
N LEU A 99 10.98 26.88 6.93
CA LEU A 99 10.72 27.79 5.82
C LEU A 99 11.44 29.15 5.95
N GLU A 100 11.97 29.44 7.13
CA GLU A 100 12.75 30.65 7.45
C GLU A 100 14.26 30.38 7.33
#